data_AF-A0A4S9AKR4-F1
#
_entry.id   AF-A0A4S9AKR4-F1
#
_cell.length_a   1.000
_cell.length_b   1.000
_cell.length_c   1.000
_cell.angle_alpha   90.00
_cell.angle_beta   90.00
_cell.angle_gamma   90.00
#
_symmetry.space_group_name_H-M   'P 1'
#
loop_
_entity.id
_entity.type
_entity.pdbx_description
1 polymer ?
#
loop_
_entity_poly.entity_id
_entity_poly.type
_entity_poly.pdbx_seq_one_letter_code
_entity_poly.pdbx_strand_id
1 'polypeptide(L)'
;MLDENLPAFFYRNSPDGVAHHKGVFFSIRGSDPSPAYSLRHGDPAAANSRNCYAAGLFDCYNPEVLYGEVLIKPEWSHPSLSQEEIRRNGGVPPPPTPILPTQFTVQLYNPDLQVTVTQRPGTWGGSASYEFSLPQLVFRTPSASTLDRTQDDPGASLVTPKLNFVWRKESKLAKDLTAYMTGKSTDEVVKKKHRDPDIIVGLFRSLRELTVYEPNLYRVELEDPKGLELVLLLSAAVIKDLYFSNDLNQVFNVFDPCRIASLPSAAAPSPPLAANADRRKSLPRLRTTPPTAAPIQRPPLAGVGTASAPDPRTQWELDAETARLRAQVDAEEREMKRQEALRRREREKADEAETRRLRKMVEDEEREARRRQEEVDRETERLRKQYRLKPPSPVGNQSRHSAPSLPIHQQQQQQPGPSRPRPQGPVYSSNGLVMSGGNPQAAPAPAPSKMKKKSFWGLRSNSDQSGTSNSELSKKASAVW
;
A
#
# COMPACT_ATOMS: atom_id res chain seq x y z
N MET A 1 13.36 -31.45 37.52
CA MET A 1 12.81 -30.48 36.54
C MET A 1 12.44 -29.20 37.31
N LEU A 2 11.22 -28.65 37.21
CA LEU A 2 10.55 -28.20 38.45
C LEU A 2 10.29 -29.42 39.36
N ASP A 3 9.62 -29.23 40.51
CA ASP A 3 9.24 -30.34 41.38
C ASP A 3 8.48 -31.41 40.60
N GLU A 4 9.09 -32.59 40.47
CA GLU A 4 8.64 -33.70 39.60
C GLU A 4 7.32 -34.31 40.08
N ASN A 5 6.85 -33.93 41.28
CA ASN A 5 5.55 -34.27 41.82
C ASN A 5 4.39 -33.48 41.21
N LEU A 6 4.66 -32.31 40.61
CA LEU A 6 3.62 -31.43 40.04
C LEU A 6 3.21 -31.85 38.60
N PRO A 7 1.94 -31.68 38.21
CA PRO A 7 1.51 -31.86 36.82
C PRO A 7 2.21 -30.87 35.87
N ALA A 8 2.82 -31.38 34.81
CA ALA A 8 3.57 -30.60 33.83
C ALA A 8 3.23 -30.98 32.38
N PHE A 9 3.14 -29.96 31.52
CA PHE A 9 2.81 -30.05 30.10
C PHE A 9 3.97 -29.56 29.23
N PHE A 10 4.49 -30.41 28.35
CA PHE A 10 5.63 -30.12 27.48
C PHE A 10 5.19 -29.90 26.03
N TYR A 11 5.51 -28.74 25.48
CA TYR A 11 5.32 -28.44 24.06
C TYR A 11 6.48 -29.01 23.25
N ARG A 12 6.20 -30.00 22.40
CA ARG A 12 7.15 -30.66 21.50
C ARG A 12 6.62 -30.62 20.07
N ASN A 13 7.44 -30.94 19.07
CA ASN A 13 6.96 -31.12 17.71
C ASN A 13 5.97 -32.31 17.66
N SER A 14 4.95 -32.24 16.82
CA SER A 14 3.99 -33.34 16.65
C SER A 14 4.65 -34.54 15.94
N PRO A 15 4.32 -35.80 16.31
CA PRO A 15 4.82 -36.99 15.63
C PRO A 15 4.21 -37.23 14.24
N ASP A 16 3.18 -36.46 13.86
CA ASP A 16 2.55 -36.52 12.53
C ASP A 16 3.41 -35.96 11.38
N GLY A 17 4.54 -35.30 11.69
CA GLY A 17 5.44 -34.68 10.72
C GLY A 17 4.97 -33.33 10.18
N VAL A 18 3.82 -32.81 10.62
CA VAL A 18 3.27 -31.51 10.19
C VAL A 18 3.98 -30.39 10.96
N ALA A 19 4.77 -29.58 10.26
CA ALA A 19 5.64 -28.57 10.88
C ALA A 19 4.90 -27.48 11.69
N HIS A 20 3.61 -27.27 11.44
CA HIS A 20 2.75 -26.34 12.19
C HIS A 20 1.91 -27.03 13.29
N HIS A 21 2.10 -28.32 13.56
CA HIS A 21 1.53 -29.03 14.70
C HIS A 21 2.55 -29.22 15.83
N LYS A 22 2.08 -29.09 17.07
CA LYS A 22 2.88 -29.28 18.29
C LYS A 22 2.15 -30.29 19.20
N GLY A 23 2.83 -31.35 19.62
CA GLY A 23 2.29 -32.26 20.62
C GLY A 23 2.45 -31.66 22.02
N VAL A 24 1.40 -31.73 22.84
CA VAL A 24 1.42 -31.36 24.26
C VAL A 24 1.43 -32.64 25.08
N PHE A 25 2.56 -32.90 25.75
CA PHE A 25 2.80 -34.12 26.51
C PHE A 25 2.66 -33.85 28.01
N PHE A 26 1.90 -34.66 28.73
CA PHE A 26 1.65 -34.56 30.16
C PHE A 26 2.55 -35.50 30.97
N SER A 27 3.04 -35.04 32.12
CA SER A 27 3.75 -35.83 33.13
C SER A 27 3.34 -35.39 34.53
N ILE A 28 3.33 -36.31 35.48
CA ILE A 28 3.06 -36.04 36.90
C ILE A 28 3.76 -37.10 37.76
N ARG A 29 4.31 -36.72 38.92
CA ARG A 29 5.00 -37.64 39.87
C ARG A 29 6.10 -38.48 39.20
N GLY A 30 6.88 -37.84 38.33
CA GLY A 30 7.98 -38.47 37.60
C GLY A 30 7.56 -39.45 36.51
N SER A 31 6.28 -39.48 36.09
CA SER A 31 5.83 -40.36 34.99
C SER A 31 6.47 -39.99 33.66
N ASP A 32 6.72 -40.98 32.78
CA ASP A 32 7.11 -40.71 31.40
C ASP A 32 6.08 -39.79 30.70
N PRO A 33 6.50 -38.74 29.97
CA PRO A 33 5.56 -37.80 29.35
C PRO A 33 4.71 -38.43 28.24
N SER A 34 3.41 -38.59 28.48
CA SER A 34 2.43 -39.16 27.55
C SER A 34 1.69 -38.08 26.74
N PRO A 35 1.18 -38.37 25.53
CA PRO A 35 0.34 -37.41 24.80
C PRO A 35 -0.94 -37.06 25.59
N ALA A 36 -1.24 -35.76 25.67
CA ALA A 36 -2.49 -35.24 26.25
C ALA A 36 -3.30 -34.40 25.24
N TYR A 37 -2.65 -33.50 24.49
CA TYR A 37 -3.32 -32.66 23.50
C TYR A 37 -2.49 -32.47 22.21
N SER A 38 -3.17 -32.16 21.12
CA SER A 38 -2.56 -31.72 19.85
C SER A 38 -2.83 -30.23 19.62
N LEU A 39 -1.78 -29.40 19.70
CA LEU A 39 -1.86 -27.97 19.41
C LEU A 39 -1.55 -27.74 17.92
N ARG A 40 -2.58 -27.43 17.14
CA ARG A 40 -2.48 -27.19 15.70
C ARG A 40 -2.57 -25.71 15.40
N HIS A 41 -1.75 -25.22 14.49
CA HIS A 41 -1.84 -23.84 13.97
C HIS A 41 -2.45 -23.88 12.57
N GLY A 42 -3.04 -22.78 12.12
CA GLY A 42 -3.60 -22.70 10.77
C GLY A 42 -2.54 -22.95 9.69
N ASP A 43 -2.79 -23.90 8.79
CA ASP A 43 -1.87 -24.31 7.72
C ASP A 43 -1.41 -23.12 6.86
N PRO A 44 -0.12 -22.74 6.82
CA PRO A 44 0.36 -21.60 6.04
C PRO A 44 0.11 -21.68 4.52
N ALA A 45 -0.17 -22.87 3.97
CA ALA A 45 -0.49 -23.02 2.56
C ALA A 45 -1.96 -22.71 2.21
N ALA A 46 -2.88 -22.83 3.18
CA ALA A 46 -4.30 -22.63 2.98
C ALA A 46 -4.66 -21.17 2.66
N ALA A 47 -5.77 -20.95 1.94
CA ALA A 47 -6.17 -19.60 1.52
C ALA A 47 -6.81 -18.78 2.66
N ASN A 48 -7.41 -19.46 3.65
CA ASN A 48 -8.11 -18.87 4.80
C ASN A 48 -7.22 -18.56 6.00
N SER A 49 -6.03 -19.14 6.08
CA SER A 49 -5.03 -18.92 7.13
C SER A 49 -4.10 -17.73 6.86
N ARG A 50 -4.06 -17.24 5.62
CA ARG A 50 -3.27 -16.06 5.21
C ARG A 50 -3.65 -14.85 6.04
N ASN A 51 -2.65 -14.03 6.37
CA ASN A 51 -2.82 -12.76 7.10
C ASN A 51 -3.59 -12.92 8.43
N CYS A 52 -3.60 -14.10 9.03
CA CYS A 52 -4.15 -14.33 10.35
C CYS A 52 -3.33 -15.39 11.12
N TYR A 53 -3.43 -15.34 12.44
CA TYR A 53 -2.91 -16.36 13.34
C TYR A 53 -4.10 -17.19 13.83
N ALA A 54 -4.00 -18.51 13.74
CA ALA A 54 -4.96 -19.44 14.28
C ALA A 54 -4.24 -20.52 15.07
N ALA A 55 -4.73 -20.87 16.26
CA ALA A 55 -4.24 -21.99 17.06
C ALA A 55 -5.40 -22.69 17.78
N GLY A 56 -5.54 -24.00 17.58
CA GLY A 56 -6.57 -24.85 18.20
C GLY A 56 -5.95 -25.98 19.02
N LEU A 57 -6.55 -26.31 20.16
CA LEU A 57 -6.13 -27.38 21.05
C LEU A 57 -7.11 -28.56 20.96
N PHE A 58 -6.66 -29.63 20.33
CA PHE A 58 -7.44 -30.84 20.05
C PHE A 58 -7.08 -31.96 21.02
N ASP A 59 -7.96 -32.95 21.18
CA ASP A 59 -7.56 -34.24 21.77
C ASP A 59 -6.47 -34.90 20.91
N CYS A 60 -5.54 -35.59 21.58
CA CYS A 60 -4.44 -36.29 20.92
C CYS A 60 -4.82 -37.70 20.44
N TYR A 61 -5.91 -38.29 20.94
CA TYR A 61 -6.42 -39.59 20.47
C TYR A 61 -7.56 -39.44 19.45
N ASN A 62 -8.43 -38.44 19.62
CA ASN A 62 -9.59 -38.16 18.76
C ASN A 62 -9.40 -36.81 18.05
N PRO A 63 -8.72 -36.76 16.88
CA PRO A 63 -8.28 -35.53 16.23
C PRO A 63 -9.39 -34.57 15.75
N GLU A 64 -10.64 -35.00 15.79
CA GLU A 64 -11.85 -34.21 15.49
C GLU A 64 -12.37 -33.43 16.71
N VAL A 65 -11.95 -33.78 17.93
CA VAL A 65 -12.39 -33.14 19.17
C VAL A 65 -11.54 -31.90 19.43
N LEU A 66 -12.10 -30.73 19.14
CA LEU A 66 -11.53 -29.42 19.46
C LEU A 66 -12.02 -28.95 20.83
N TYR A 67 -11.11 -28.74 21.79
CA TYR A 67 -11.45 -28.23 23.13
C TYR A 67 -11.51 -26.70 23.18
N GLY A 68 -10.75 -26.03 22.31
CA GLY A 68 -10.78 -24.58 22.19
C GLY A 68 -9.79 -24.04 21.16
N GLU A 69 -10.06 -22.84 20.67
CA GLU A 69 -9.24 -22.16 19.66
C GLU A 69 -9.04 -20.67 19.95
N VAL A 70 -8.06 -20.10 19.25
CA VAL A 70 -7.73 -18.67 19.22
C VAL A 70 -7.54 -18.28 17.76
N LEU A 71 -8.41 -17.41 17.25
CA LEU A 71 -8.31 -16.81 15.92
C LEU A 71 -8.04 -15.31 16.04
N ILE A 72 -6.99 -14.83 15.39
CA ILE A 72 -6.51 -13.44 15.48
C ILE A 72 -6.21 -12.92 14.09
N LYS A 73 -6.86 -11.82 13.71
CA LYS A 73 -6.51 -11.02 12.54
C LYS A 73 -5.76 -9.77 13.04
N PRO A 74 -4.54 -9.48 12.54
CA PRO A 74 -3.80 -8.30 12.94
C PRO A 74 -4.45 -7.03 12.36
N GLU A 75 -4.24 -5.90 13.02
CA GLU A 75 -4.35 -4.59 12.38
C GLU A 75 -3.11 -4.39 11.49
N TRP A 76 -3.18 -3.55 10.45
CA TRP A 76 -2.10 -3.35 9.50
C TRP A 76 -1.56 -1.93 9.54
N SER A 77 -0.23 -1.78 9.50
CA SER A 77 0.40 -0.46 9.47
C SER A 77 0.10 0.27 8.15
N HIS A 78 -0.47 1.46 8.23
CA HIS A 78 -0.69 2.32 7.08
C HIS A 78 0.59 3.13 6.76
N PRO A 79 1.00 3.25 5.49
CA PRO A 79 2.22 3.94 5.11
C PRO A 79 2.10 5.46 5.28
N SER A 80 2.58 5.99 6.40
CA SER A 80 2.54 7.41 6.77
C SER A 80 3.70 8.26 6.18
N LEU A 81 4.31 7.81 5.07
CA LEU A 81 5.53 8.43 4.52
C LEU A 81 5.25 9.76 3.78
N SER A 82 6.27 10.61 3.73
CA SER A 82 6.28 11.79 2.87
C SER A 82 6.28 11.41 1.38
N GLN A 83 5.79 12.31 0.52
CA GLN A 83 5.83 12.08 -0.94
C GLN A 83 7.28 11.93 -1.43
N GLU A 84 8.23 12.61 -0.79
CA GLU A 84 9.67 12.56 -1.07
C GLU A 84 10.30 11.19 -0.76
N GLU A 85 9.75 10.43 0.18
CA GLU A 85 10.20 9.07 0.49
C GLU A 85 9.54 8.03 -0.42
N ILE A 86 8.24 8.19 -0.72
CA ILE A 86 7.55 7.36 -1.72
C ILE A 86 8.25 7.51 -3.09
N ARG A 87 8.67 8.73 -3.47
CA ARG A 87 9.46 8.97 -4.69
C ARG A 87 10.87 8.37 -4.64
N ARG A 88 11.50 8.25 -3.46
CA ARG A 88 12.78 7.54 -3.31
C ARG A 88 12.62 6.03 -3.43
N ASN A 89 11.48 5.47 -2.99
CA ASN A 89 11.12 4.06 -3.13
C ASN A 89 10.49 3.72 -4.49
N GLY A 90 10.88 4.41 -5.57
CA GLY A 90 10.40 4.14 -6.93
C GLY A 90 8.92 4.45 -7.19
N GLY A 91 8.25 5.17 -6.28
CA GLY A 91 6.83 5.51 -6.36
C GLY A 91 5.91 4.56 -5.57
N VAL A 92 6.44 3.51 -4.94
CA VAL A 92 5.65 2.53 -4.16
C VAL A 92 5.83 2.80 -2.66
N PRO A 93 4.75 2.93 -1.87
CA PRO A 93 4.86 3.01 -0.41
C PRO A 93 5.40 1.68 0.17
N PRO A 94 6.00 1.67 1.37
CA PRO A 94 6.50 0.45 1.99
C PRO A 94 5.36 -0.57 2.23
N PRO A 95 5.68 -1.89 2.21
CA PRO A 95 4.70 -2.93 2.50
C PRO A 95 4.08 -2.76 3.91
N PRO A 96 2.75 -2.83 4.04
CA PRO A 96 2.08 -2.92 5.34
C PRO A 96 2.64 -4.07 6.17
N THR A 97 2.83 -3.81 7.47
CA THR A 97 3.31 -4.77 8.46
C THR A 97 2.22 -5.07 9.49
N PRO A 98 2.11 -6.30 10.00
CA PRO A 98 1.12 -6.63 11.01
C PRO A 98 1.44 -5.91 12.33
N ILE A 99 0.42 -5.28 12.91
CA ILE A 99 0.43 -4.67 14.24
C ILE A 99 0.01 -5.76 15.23
N LEU A 100 0.80 -5.90 16.29
CA LEU A 100 0.57 -6.88 17.35
C LEU A 100 -0.64 -6.44 18.20
N PRO A 101 -1.71 -7.25 18.33
CA PRO A 101 -2.90 -6.85 19.06
C PRO A 101 -2.64 -6.80 20.57
N THR A 102 -3.32 -5.89 21.25
CA THR A 102 -3.28 -5.76 22.71
C THR A 102 -4.17 -6.77 23.45
N GLN A 103 -5.04 -7.50 22.74
CA GLN A 103 -5.89 -8.54 23.31
C GLN A 103 -6.21 -9.64 22.29
N PHE A 104 -6.53 -10.83 22.77
CA PHE A 104 -7.06 -11.93 21.97
C PHE A 104 -8.11 -12.72 22.77
N THR A 105 -8.98 -13.46 22.07
CA THR A 105 -10.01 -14.29 22.72
C THR A 105 -9.67 -15.76 22.57
N VAL A 106 -9.70 -16.50 23.68
CA VAL A 106 -9.77 -17.97 23.69
C VAL A 106 -11.25 -18.36 23.66
N GLN A 107 -11.67 -19.07 22.63
CA GLN A 107 -12.97 -19.76 22.59
C GLN A 107 -12.75 -21.17 23.14
N LEU A 108 -13.43 -21.54 24.22
CA LEU A 108 -13.58 -22.94 24.65
C LEU A 108 -14.88 -23.52 24.08
N TYR A 109 -14.96 -24.84 24.00
CA TYR A 109 -16.15 -25.58 23.62
C TYR A 109 -16.55 -26.57 24.71
N ASN A 110 -17.86 -26.73 24.94
CA ASN A 110 -18.44 -27.66 25.93
C ASN A 110 -17.84 -27.51 27.36
N PRO A 111 -18.16 -26.43 28.10
CA PRO A 111 -19.14 -25.39 27.77
C PRO A 111 -18.55 -24.30 26.87
N ASP A 112 -19.41 -23.66 26.07
CA ASP A 112 -18.99 -22.62 25.14
C ASP A 112 -18.68 -21.32 25.92
N LEU A 113 -17.40 -21.00 26.08
CA LEU A 113 -16.93 -19.87 26.89
C LEU A 113 -15.90 -19.04 26.13
N GLN A 114 -16.09 -17.72 26.10
CA GLN A 114 -15.14 -16.77 25.52
C GLN A 114 -14.33 -16.07 26.62
N VAL A 115 -13.02 -16.23 26.54
CA VAL A 115 -12.05 -15.74 27.54
C VAL A 115 -11.08 -14.78 26.87
N THR A 116 -11.33 -13.48 27.04
CA THR A 116 -10.44 -12.43 26.53
C THR A 116 -9.19 -12.33 27.39
N VAL A 117 -8.03 -12.48 26.77
CA VAL A 117 -6.69 -12.26 27.33
C VAL A 117 -6.19 -10.90 26.85
N THR A 118 -5.94 -9.98 27.77
CA THR A 118 -5.54 -8.59 27.50
C THR A 118 -4.12 -8.32 27.99
N GLN A 119 -3.23 -7.93 27.07
CA GLN A 119 -1.90 -7.46 27.41
C GLN A 119 -1.96 -6.06 28.07
N ARG A 120 -1.33 -5.93 29.24
CA ARG A 120 -0.89 -4.64 29.78
C ARG A 120 0.58 -4.42 29.43
N PRO A 121 0.95 -3.35 28.70
CA PRO A 121 2.36 -3.00 28.53
C PRO A 121 2.96 -2.55 29.87
N GLY A 122 4.20 -2.97 30.14
CA GLY A 122 4.89 -2.66 31.39
C GLY A 122 5.22 -1.17 31.54
N THR A 123 4.73 -0.54 32.61
CA THR A 123 5.05 0.86 32.92
C THR A 123 6.45 1.01 33.53
N TRP A 124 7.13 2.12 33.20
CA TRP A 124 8.45 2.55 33.70
C TRP A 124 9.40 1.41 34.12
N GLY A 125 9.77 0.55 33.16
CA GLY A 125 10.74 -0.51 33.39
C GLY A 125 10.21 -1.77 34.07
N GLY A 126 8.90 -1.92 34.26
CA GLY A 126 8.26 -3.22 34.49
C GLY A 126 8.27 -4.12 33.25
N SER A 127 7.85 -5.38 33.40
CA SER A 127 7.53 -6.28 32.30
C SER A 127 6.06 -6.12 31.87
N ALA A 128 5.72 -6.55 30.66
CA ALA A 128 4.32 -6.70 30.26
C ALA A 128 3.66 -7.87 31.01
N SER A 129 2.35 -7.77 31.25
CA SER A 129 1.52 -8.81 31.83
C SER A 129 0.30 -9.09 30.97
N TYR A 130 -0.31 -10.27 31.10
CA TYR A 130 -1.47 -10.68 30.29
C TYR A 130 -2.59 -11.12 31.23
N GLU A 131 -3.66 -10.33 31.29
CA GLU A 131 -4.77 -10.46 32.22
C GLU A 131 -5.95 -11.17 31.56
N PHE A 132 -6.60 -12.10 32.26
CA PHE A 132 -7.85 -12.74 31.82
C PHE A 132 -8.74 -13.04 33.03
N SER A 133 -10.01 -13.42 32.80
CA SER A 133 -10.91 -13.81 33.88
C SER A 133 -11.78 -15.00 33.48
N LEU A 134 -12.10 -15.86 34.44
CA LEU A 134 -13.02 -16.99 34.28
C LEU A 134 -14.20 -16.84 35.24
N PRO A 135 -15.44 -17.12 34.82
CA PRO A 135 -16.59 -17.13 35.73
C PRO A 135 -16.41 -18.24 36.78
N GLN A 136 -16.72 -17.95 38.05
CA GLN A 136 -16.51 -18.88 39.16
C GLN A 136 -17.39 -20.13 39.04
N LEU A 137 -18.62 -19.94 38.52
CA LEU A 137 -19.55 -20.99 38.11
C LEU A 137 -19.73 -20.92 36.59
N VAL A 138 -19.61 -22.05 35.91
CA VAL A 138 -19.67 -22.16 34.45
C VAL A 138 -20.87 -23.01 34.02
N PHE A 139 -21.16 -24.07 34.76
CA PHE A 139 -22.22 -25.03 34.45
C PHE A 139 -23.56 -24.60 35.07
N ARG A 140 -24.65 -24.82 34.33
CA ARG A 140 -26.00 -24.60 34.85
C ARG A 140 -26.40 -25.74 35.77
N THR A 141 -26.79 -25.41 37.00
CA THR A 141 -27.39 -26.35 37.96
C THR A 141 -28.58 -27.07 37.31
N PRO A 142 -28.62 -28.42 37.29
CA PRO A 142 -29.69 -29.15 36.63
C PRO A 142 -31.02 -28.97 37.38
N SER A 143 -32.01 -28.34 36.72
CA SER A 143 -33.33 -28.08 37.30
C SER A 143 -34.46 -28.82 36.58
N ALA A 144 -35.47 -29.19 37.36
CA ALA A 144 -36.74 -29.73 36.87
C ALA A 144 -37.70 -28.64 36.34
N SER A 145 -37.47 -27.37 36.69
CA SER A 145 -38.25 -26.23 36.21
C SER A 145 -37.89 -25.91 34.75
N THR A 146 -38.91 -25.78 33.90
CA THR A 146 -38.75 -25.32 32.51
C THR A 146 -38.25 -23.88 32.44
N LEU A 147 -38.61 -23.03 33.39
CA LEU A 147 -38.20 -21.62 33.42
C LEU A 147 -36.68 -21.48 33.64
N ASP A 148 -36.13 -22.29 34.55
CA ASP A 148 -34.70 -22.30 34.88
C ASP A 148 -33.84 -22.77 33.68
N ARG A 149 -34.42 -23.58 32.79
CA ARG A 149 -33.81 -24.00 31.51
C ARG A 149 -33.85 -22.93 30.42
N THR A 150 -34.62 -21.85 30.61
CA THR A 150 -34.73 -20.73 29.66
C THR A 150 -33.97 -19.47 30.07
N GLN A 151 -33.31 -19.47 31.23
CA GLN A 151 -32.38 -18.41 31.64
C GLN A 151 -31.05 -18.52 30.87
N ASP A 152 -30.15 -17.54 31.01
CA ASP A 152 -28.78 -17.63 30.50
C ASP A 152 -27.92 -18.61 31.34
N ASP A 153 -26.86 -19.16 30.75
CA ASP A 153 -25.89 -19.98 31.49
C ASP A 153 -25.00 -19.11 32.40
N PRO A 154 -24.63 -19.60 33.61
CA PRO A 154 -23.87 -18.79 34.57
C PRO A 154 -22.50 -18.38 34.04
N GLY A 155 -21.86 -19.18 33.18
CA GLY A 155 -20.60 -18.81 32.52
C GLY A 155 -20.70 -17.58 31.59
N ALA A 156 -21.87 -17.37 30.97
CA ALA A 156 -22.14 -16.23 30.09
C ALA A 156 -22.65 -14.98 30.82
N SER A 157 -23.31 -15.17 31.97
CA SER A 157 -23.90 -14.07 32.75
C SER A 157 -22.86 -13.03 33.22
N LEU A 158 -23.24 -11.75 33.11
CA LEU A 158 -22.45 -10.62 33.61
C LEU A 158 -22.48 -10.49 35.15
N VAL A 159 -23.43 -11.15 35.81
CA VAL A 159 -23.61 -11.07 37.28
C VAL A 159 -22.77 -12.12 38.02
N THR A 160 -22.37 -13.20 37.34
CA THR A 160 -21.54 -14.25 37.92
C THR A 160 -20.17 -13.72 38.35
N PRO A 161 -19.75 -13.92 39.62
CA PRO A 161 -18.40 -13.56 40.07
C PRO A 161 -17.34 -14.20 39.19
N LYS A 162 -16.27 -13.48 38.86
CA LYS A 162 -15.18 -13.98 38.01
C LYS A 162 -13.87 -14.00 38.79
N LEU A 163 -13.07 -15.04 38.64
CA LEU A 163 -11.71 -15.12 39.16
C LEU A 163 -10.76 -14.43 38.16
N ASN A 164 -9.94 -13.51 38.65
CA ASN A 164 -9.05 -12.69 37.83
C ASN A 164 -7.62 -13.26 37.81
N PHE A 165 -7.15 -13.66 36.64
CA PHE A 165 -5.84 -14.26 36.43
C PHE A 165 -4.88 -13.32 35.68
N VAL A 166 -3.58 -13.46 35.94
CA VAL A 166 -2.54 -12.71 35.23
C VAL A 166 -1.28 -13.53 35.01
N TRP A 167 -0.82 -13.58 33.76
CA TRP A 167 0.54 -13.97 33.43
C TRP A 167 1.49 -12.79 33.66
N ARG A 168 2.53 -12.98 34.47
CA ARG A 168 3.61 -11.99 34.67
C ARG A 168 4.95 -12.59 34.25
N LYS A 169 5.76 -11.82 33.53
CA LYS A 169 7.12 -12.23 33.17
C LYS A 169 8.04 -12.06 34.37
N GLU A 170 8.71 -13.14 34.78
CA GLU A 170 9.53 -13.21 36.01
C GLU A 170 10.72 -12.23 35.98
N SER A 171 11.38 -12.11 34.83
CA SER A 171 12.53 -11.22 34.63
C SER A 171 12.57 -10.68 33.20
N LYS A 172 13.22 -9.53 32.98
CA LYS A 172 13.41 -8.96 31.65
C LYS A 172 14.20 -9.91 30.73
N LEU A 173 15.20 -10.59 31.26
CA LEU A 173 16.12 -11.46 30.51
C LEU A 173 15.61 -12.89 30.36
N ALA A 174 14.88 -13.40 31.36
CA ALA A 174 14.27 -14.73 31.28
C ALA A 174 13.20 -14.79 30.17
N LYS A 175 12.80 -16.00 29.80
CA LYS A 175 11.59 -16.25 29.01
C LYS A 175 10.53 -17.02 29.82
N ASP A 176 10.58 -16.87 31.14
CA ASP A 176 9.70 -17.54 32.09
C ASP A 176 8.54 -16.61 32.49
N LEU A 177 7.34 -17.18 32.53
CA LEU A 177 6.06 -16.53 32.81
C LEU A 177 5.35 -17.27 33.94
N THR A 178 4.87 -16.57 34.95
CA THR A 178 4.11 -17.16 36.06
C THR A 178 2.67 -16.67 36.01
N ALA A 179 1.71 -17.61 36.04
CA ALA A 179 0.29 -17.33 36.16
C ALA A 179 -0.10 -17.22 37.63
N TYR A 180 -0.78 -16.13 37.97
CA TYR A 180 -1.35 -15.87 39.29
C TYR A 180 -2.87 -15.70 39.20
N MET A 181 -3.62 -16.26 40.14
CA MET A 181 -4.97 -15.79 40.48
C MET A 181 -4.84 -14.63 41.48
N THR A 182 -5.56 -13.54 41.26
CA THR A 182 -5.32 -12.24 41.93
C THR A 182 -6.50 -11.75 42.77
N GLY A 183 -7.51 -12.60 42.98
CA GLY A 183 -8.80 -12.28 43.60
C GLY A 183 -9.95 -12.36 42.60
N LYS A 184 -11.13 -11.92 43.05
CA LYS A 184 -12.40 -12.00 42.32
C LYS A 184 -12.85 -10.62 41.82
N SER A 185 -13.77 -10.60 40.85
CA SER A 185 -14.42 -9.37 40.36
C SER A 185 -15.23 -8.64 41.45
N THR A 186 -15.66 -9.34 42.50
CA THR A 186 -16.34 -8.77 43.67
C THR A 186 -15.42 -7.92 44.56
N ASP A 187 -14.10 -8.13 44.48
CA ASP A 187 -13.16 -7.65 45.49
C ASP A 187 -12.78 -6.17 45.30
N GLU A 188 -13.11 -5.58 44.14
CA GLU A 188 -12.85 -4.17 43.83
C GLU A 188 -13.55 -3.20 44.80
N VAL A 189 -14.63 -3.65 45.45
CA VAL A 189 -15.36 -2.88 46.47
C VAL A 189 -14.60 -2.83 47.81
N VAL A 190 -13.69 -3.78 48.07
CA VAL A 190 -13.00 -3.91 49.35
C VAL A 190 -11.70 -3.09 49.36
N LYS A 191 -11.54 -2.22 50.37
CA LYS A 191 -10.36 -1.37 50.51
C LYS A 191 -9.09 -2.23 50.66
N LYS A 192 -8.07 -1.93 49.84
CA LYS A 192 -6.79 -2.66 49.63
C LYS A 192 -5.99 -3.17 50.85
N LYS A 193 -6.38 -2.86 52.09
CA LYS A 193 -5.71 -3.31 53.32
C LYS A 193 -5.96 -4.79 53.69
N HIS A 194 -6.94 -5.45 53.07
CA HIS A 194 -7.31 -6.85 53.36
C HIS A 194 -7.58 -7.66 52.06
N ARG A 195 -6.84 -7.36 50.98
CA ARG A 195 -6.84 -8.21 49.78
C ARG A 195 -5.96 -9.43 50.02
N ASP A 196 -6.43 -10.62 49.66
CA ASP A 196 -5.62 -11.83 49.71
C ASP A 196 -4.38 -11.74 48.79
N PRO A 197 -3.28 -12.44 49.13
CA PRO A 197 -2.08 -12.46 48.30
C PRO A 197 -2.32 -13.25 47.00
N ASP A 198 -1.75 -12.75 45.90
CA ASP A 198 -1.81 -13.40 44.58
C ASP A 198 -1.32 -14.87 44.66
N ILE A 199 -2.15 -15.80 44.19
CA ILE A 199 -1.94 -17.25 44.28
C ILE A 199 -1.35 -17.77 42.97
N ILE A 200 -0.16 -18.39 43.02
CA ILE A 200 0.45 -19.02 41.83
C ILE A 200 -0.39 -20.21 41.38
N VAL A 201 -0.84 -20.23 40.13
CA VAL A 201 -1.60 -21.36 39.54
C VAL A 201 -0.83 -22.12 38.47
N GLY A 202 0.20 -21.52 37.86
CA GLY A 202 1.06 -22.21 36.90
C GLY A 202 2.35 -21.44 36.58
N LEU A 203 3.35 -22.17 36.09
CA LEU A 203 4.66 -21.65 35.68
C LEU A 203 4.98 -22.14 34.26
N PHE A 204 5.10 -21.21 33.32
CA PHE A 204 5.48 -21.48 31.93
C PHE A 204 6.95 -21.12 31.71
N ARG A 205 7.80 -22.15 31.72
CA ARG A 205 9.28 -22.03 31.74
C ARG A 205 9.89 -22.26 30.37
N SER A 206 10.92 -21.47 30.04
CA SER A 206 11.64 -21.48 28.75
C SER A 206 10.77 -21.35 27.49
N LEU A 207 9.49 -21.02 27.66
CA LEU A 207 8.41 -21.13 26.66
C LEU A 207 8.23 -22.56 26.09
N ARG A 208 8.45 -23.61 26.90
CA ARG A 208 8.36 -25.02 26.47
C ARG A 208 7.69 -25.96 27.46
N GLU A 209 7.62 -25.59 28.73
CA GLU A 209 7.11 -26.42 29.84
C GLU A 209 6.12 -25.58 30.65
N LEU A 210 4.87 -26.02 30.78
CA LEU A 210 3.88 -25.45 31.68
C LEU A 210 3.66 -26.40 32.86
N THR A 211 4.14 -26.03 34.04
CA THR A 211 3.82 -26.72 35.30
C THR A 211 2.57 -26.10 35.90
N VAL A 212 1.55 -26.89 36.23
CA VAL A 212 0.35 -26.45 36.94
C VAL A 212 0.54 -26.65 38.44
N TYR A 213 0.28 -25.62 39.24
CA TYR A 213 0.55 -25.65 40.68
C TYR A 213 -0.65 -26.22 41.44
N GLU A 214 -0.92 -27.52 41.24
CA GLU A 214 -2.02 -28.28 41.86
C GLU A 214 -2.21 -27.97 43.37
N PRO A 215 -1.15 -27.88 44.22
CA PRO A 215 -1.28 -27.56 45.64
C PRO A 215 -1.85 -26.16 45.95
N ASN A 216 -2.03 -25.29 44.97
CA ASN A 216 -2.72 -24.00 45.14
C ASN A 216 -4.15 -24.00 44.56
N LEU A 217 -4.52 -24.98 43.72
CA LEU A 217 -5.82 -24.99 43.05
C LEU A 217 -6.98 -25.20 44.03
N TYR A 218 -6.77 -25.83 45.19
CA TYR A 218 -7.80 -25.91 46.24
C TYR A 218 -8.23 -24.54 46.80
N ARG A 219 -7.43 -23.49 46.57
CA ARG A 219 -7.72 -22.09 46.92
C ARG A 219 -8.31 -21.28 45.75
N VAL A 220 -8.40 -21.90 44.57
CA VAL A 220 -9.02 -21.35 43.37
C VAL A 220 -10.39 -22.00 43.27
N GLU A 221 -11.40 -21.34 43.84
CA GLU A 221 -12.78 -21.86 43.98
C GLU A 221 -13.55 -21.93 42.63
N LEU A 222 -12.92 -22.41 41.57
CA LEU A 222 -13.45 -22.49 40.21
C LEU A 222 -14.16 -23.83 39.98
N GLU A 223 -15.37 -23.78 39.44
CA GLU A 223 -16.15 -24.99 39.13
C GLU A 223 -15.53 -25.85 38.01
N ASP A 224 -14.93 -25.20 37.00
CA ASP A 224 -14.27 -25.88 35.88
C ASP A 224 -12.73 -25.73 35.92
N PRO A 225 -12.00 -26.64 36.58
CA PRO A 225 -10.55 -26.65 36.54
C PRO A 225 -9.97 -27.06 35.17
N LYS A 226 -10.76 -27.70 34.28
CA LYS A 226 -10.27 -28.10 32.95
C LYS A 226 -10.36 -26.96 31.94
N GLY A 227 -11.40 -26.13 31.99
CA GLY A 227 -11.43 -24.85 31.27
C GLY A 227 -10.25 -23.96 31.63
N LEU A 228 -9.86 -23.91 32.92
CA LEU A 228 -8.63 -23.23 33.34
C LEU A 228 -7.36 -23.87 32.76
N GLU A 229 -7.23 -25.19 32.77
CA GLU A 229 -6.09 -25.89 32.17
C GLU A 229 -5.95 -25.59 30.66
N LEU A 230 -7.06 -25.68 29.92
CA LEU A 230 -7.14 -25.37 28.48
C LEU A 230 -6.78 -23.91 28.19
N VAL A 231 -7.28 -22.97 28.99
CA VAL A 231 -6.96 -21.53 28.87
C VAL A 231 -5.51 -21.25 29.23
N LEU A 232 -4.94 -21.88 30.26
CA LEU A 232 -3.52 -21.75 30.59
C LEU A 232 -2.64 -22.29 29.45
N LEU A 233 -3.00 -23.42 28.84
CA LEU A 233 -2.30 -23.99 27.68
C LEU A 233 -2.39 -23.06 26.45
N LEU A 234 -3.60 -22.72 26.00
CA LEU A 234 -3.80 -21.87 24.83
C LEU A 234 -3.20 -20.47 25.03
N SER A 235 -3.44 -19.81 26.17
CA SER A 235 -2.85 -18.48 26.42
C SER A 235 -1.32 -18.53 26.51
N ALA A 236 -0.71 -19.53 27.14
CA ALA A 236 0.75 -19.69 27.14
C ALA A 236 1.32 -19.90 25.72
N ALA A 237 0.67 -20.76 24.92
CA ALA A 237 1.07 -21.01 23.54
C ALA A 237 0.99 -19.74 22.67
N VAL A 238 -0.13 -19.03 22.71
CA VAL A 238 -0.37 -17.78 21.98
C VAL A 238 0.55 -16.67 22.46
N ILE A 239 0.74 -16.51 23.77
CA ILE A 239 1.64 -15.49 24.33
C ILE A 239 3.07 -15.70 23.82
N LYS A 240 3.55 -16.96 23.80
CA LYS A 240 4.83 -17.35 23.21
C LYS A 240 4.90 -16.99 21.72
N ASP A 241 3.92 -17.44 20.92
CA ASP A 241 4.02 -17.31 19.45
C ASP A 241 3.82 -15.86 18.98
N LEU A 242 3.08 -15.01 19.71
CA LEU A 242 2.91 -13.59 19.39
C LEU A 242 3.98 -12.68 19.99
N TYR A 243 4.16 -12.68 21.32
CA TYR A 243 4.91 -11.63 22.04
C TYR A 243 6.37 -12.03 22.36
N PHE A 244 6.78 -13.27 22.05
CA PHE A 244 8.15 -13.75 22.24
C PHE A 244 8.81 -14.30 20.96
N SER A 245 8.11 -14.21 19.82
CA SER A 245 8.63 -14.50 18.47
C SER A 245 9.36 -13.31 17.87
N ASN A 246 10.25 -13.59 16.90
CA ASN A 246 11.05 -12.57 16.22
C ASN A 246 10.56 -12.20 14.81
N ASP A 247 9.79 -13.05 14.11
CA ASP A 247 9.20 -12.73 12.80
C ASP A 247 7.67 -12.85 12.84
N LEU A 248 6.99 -11.72 13.09
CA LEU A 248 5.53 -11.65 13.09
C LEU A 248 4.92 -11.99 11.72
N ASN A 249 5.66 -11.83 10.62
CA ASN A 249 5.17 -12.19 9.29
C ASN A 249 4.98 -13.71 9.17
N GLN A 250 5.86 -14.51 9.78
CA GLN A 250 5.68 -15.96 9.85
C GLN A 250 4.48 -16.34 10.73
N VAL A 251 4.28 -15.63 11.85
CA VAL A 251 3.23 -15.94 12.83
C VAL A 251 1.83 -15.64 12.29
N PHE A 252 1.67 -14.57 11.51
CA PHE A 252 0.40 -14.20 10.86
C PHE A 252 0.26 -14.73 9.42
N ASN A 253 1.08 -15.71 9.00
CA ASN A 253 1.06 -16.27 7.64
C ASN A 253 1.06 -15.19 6.53
N VAL A 254 1.87 -14.14 6.71
CA VAL A 254 1.98 -13.02 5.79
C VAL A 254 2.82 -13.42 4.59
N PHE A 255 2.19 -13.42 3.42
CA PHE A 255 2.88 -13.69 2.17
C PHE A 255 3.75 -12.49 1.76
N ASP A 256 4.97 -12.73 1.30
CA ASP A 256 5.86 -11.69 0.80
C ASP A 256 6.41 -12.08 -0.59
N PRO A 257 5.86 -11.54 -1.69
CA PRO A 257 6.33 -11.85 -3.03
C PRO A 257 7.78 -11.38 -3.29
N CYS A 258 8.30 -10.44 -2.49
CA CYS A 258 9.69 -9.97 -2.60
C CYS A 258 10.69 -10.92 -1.91
N ARG A 259 10.29 -11.68 -0.87
CA ARG A 259 11.13 -12.77 -0.31
C ARG A 259 11.40 -13.86 -1.35
N ILE A 260 10.42 -14.17 -2.21
CA ILE A 260 10.58 -15.18 -3.28
C ILE A 260 11.62 -14.73 -4.31
N ALA A 261 11.69 -13.43 -4.63
CA ALA A 261 12.67 -12.86 -5.56
C ALA A 261 14.10 -12.74 -5.00
N SER A 262 14.33 -13.08 -3.73
CA SER A 262 15.63 -12.94 -3.04
C SER A 262 16.24 -14.27 -2.55
N LEU A 263 15.56 -15.40 -2.81
CA LEU A 263 16.16 -16.73 -2.72
C LEU A 263 17.10 -16.96 -3.93
N PRO A 264 18.33 -17.48 -3.73
CA PRO A 264 19.21 -17.83 -4.85
C PRO A 264 18.61 -19.02 -5.62
N SER A 265 18.16 -18.77 -6.86
CA SER A 265 17.57 -19.80 -7.72
C SER A 265 18.64 -20.81 -8.18
N ALA A 266 18.87 -21.85 -7.37
CA ALA A 266 19.80 -22.94 -7.63
C ALA A 266 19.23 -23.97 -8.63
N ALA A 267 18.66 -23.49 -9.75
CA ALA A 267 18.11 -24.30 -10.83
C ALA A 267 18.22 -23.56 -12.18
N ALA A 268 19.42 -23.55 -12.77
CA ALA A 268 19.61 -23.06 -14.13
C ALA A 268 19.33 -24.20 -15.14
N PRO A 269 18.28 -24.13 -15.98
CA PRO A 269 18.11 -25.04 -17.09
C PRO A 269 19.13 -24.70 -18.20
N SER A 270 19.86 -25.70 -18.68
CA SER A 270 20.82 -25.54 -19.78
C SER A 270 20.13 -25.30 -21.14
N PRO A 271 20.75 -24.57 -22.07
CA PRO A 271 20.17 -24.30 -23.38
C PRO A 271 20.18 -25.57 -24.26
N PRO A 272 19.09 -25.89 -24.98
CA PRO A 272 19.09 -26.96 -25.96
C PRO A 272 19.87 -26.56 -27.22
N LEU A 273 20.87 -27.38 -27.59
CA LEU A 273 21.55 -27.27 -28.87
C LEU A 273 20.64 -27.73 -30.02
N ALA A 274 20.76 -27.09 -31.18
CA ALA A 274 19.93 -27.37 -32.34
C ALA A 274 20.41 -28.59 -33.14
N ALA A 275 19.48 -29.37 -33.68
CA ALA A 275 19.70 -30.35 -34.73
C ALA A 275 18.55 -30.28 -35.75
N ASN A 276 18.88 -30.17 -37.05
CA ASN A 276 17.91 -30.14 -38.14
C ASN A 276 17.70 -31.54 -38.73
N ALA A 277 16.47 -31.87 -39.15
CA ALA A 277 16.21 -32.68 -40.36
C ALA A 277 14.72 -32.75 -40.78
N ASP A 278 14.33 -31.84 -41.68
CA ASP A 278 13.57 -32.09 -42.91
C ASP A 278 12.09 -32.60 -42.98
N ARG A 279 11.43 -32.09 -44.03
CA ARG A 279 10.24 -32.59 -44.76
C ARG A 279 8.94 -32.90 -44.01
N ARG A 280 7.94 -32.02 -44.23
CA ARG A 280 6.99 -32.15 -45.37
C ARG A 280 6.31 -30.81 -45.72
N LYS A 281 5.73 -30.74 -46.92
CA LYS A 281 5.25 -29.51 -47.58
C LYS A 281 3.75 -29.28 -47.34
N SER A 282 3.32 -28.06 -46.98
CA SER A 282 2.18 -27.38 -47.65
C SER A 282 1.90 -25.96 -47.09
N LEU A 283 1.97 -24.99 -47.99
CA LEU A 283 1.26 -23.69 -47.97
C LEU A 283 0.54 -23.58 -49.34
N PRO A 284 -0.39 -22.63 -49.61
CA PRO A 284 -0.73 -21.44 -48.81
C PRO A 284 -2.25 -21.15 -48.66
N ARG A 285 -2.61 -20.14 -47.83
CA ARG A 285 -3.25 -18.92 -48.33
C ARG A 285 -3.31 -17.81 -47.27
N LEU A 286 -3.09 -16.57 -47.71
CA LEU A 286 -3.44 -15.37 -46.93
C LEU A 286 -4.95 -15.15 -46.99
N ARG A 287 -5.52 -14.57 -45.92
CA ARG A 287 -6.62 -13.61 -46.07
C ARG A 287 -6.55 -12.51 -45.01
N THR A 288 -6.55 -11.27 -45.48
CA THR A 288 -6.46 -10.03 -44.70
C THR A 288 -7.83 -9.38 -44.58
N THR A 289 -8.20 -8.88 -43.38
CA THR A 289 -8.84 -7.55 -43.13
C THR A 289 -9.40 -7.46 -41.69
N PRO A 290 -9.13 -6.38 -40.94
CA PRO A 290 -9.93 -5.91 -39.79
C PRO A 290 -10.91 -4.79 -40.22
N PRO A 291 -11.60 -4.07 -39.31
CA PRO A 291 -12.35 -4.50 -38.12
C PRO A 291 -13.84 -4.07 -38.22
N THR A 292 -14.67 -4.35 -37.20
CA THR A 292 -15.97 -3.65 -37.01
C THR A 292 -16.30 -3.57 -35.52
N ALA A 293 -16.86 -2.44 -35.08
CA ALA A 293 -17.21 -2.17 -33.68
C ALA A 293 -18.73 -2.01 -33.50
N ALA A 294 -19.27 -2.61 -32.43
CA ALA A 294 -20.65 -2.54 -31.97
C ALA A 294 -20.68 -2.82 -30.44
N PRO A 295 -21.73 -2.45 -29.68
CA PRO A 295 -21.47 -1.55 -28.54
C PRO A 295 -21.74 -2.13 -27.14
N ILE A 296 -21.49 -1.27 -26.15
CA ILE A 296 -21.66 -1.48 -24.71
C ILE A 296 -23.05 -2.05 -24.36
N GLN A 297 -23.08 -3.15 -23.62
CA GLN A 297 -24.16 -3.45 -22.68
C GLN A 297 -23.58 -3.86 -21.32
N ARG A 298 -24.07 -3.23 -20.25
CA ARG A 298 -23.77 -3.62 -18.86
C ARG A 298 -24.88 -4.58 -18.39
N PRO A 299 -24.56 -5.73 -17.79
CA PRO A 299 -25.52 -6.42 -16.93
C PRO A 299 -25.91 -5.51 -15.74
N PRO A 300 -27.17 -5.53 -15.27
CA PRO A 300 -27.60 -4.72 -14.13
C PRO A 300 -27.10 -5.29 -12.80
N LEU A 301 -26.92 -4.43 -11.79
CA LEU A 301 -26.66 -4.87 -10.41
C LEU A 301 -27.92 -5.50 -9.80
N ALA A 302 -27.79 -6.70 -9.24
CA ALA A 302 -28.73 -7.25 -8.28
C ALA A 302 -28.06 -8.23 -7.29
N GLY A 303 -27.91 -7.81 -6.04
CA GLY A 303 -27.94 -8.70 -4.87
C GLY A 303 -26.87 -9.77 -4.68
N VAL A 304 -25.64 -9.39 -4.30
CA VAL A 304 -24.84 -10.16 -3.33
C VAL A 304 -24.37 -9.19 -2.25
N GLY A 305 -24.45 -9.60 -0.99
CA GLY A 305 -24.27 -8.71 0.17
C GLY A 305 -22.82 -8.27 0.41
N THR A 306 -22.68 -7.12 1.08
CA THR A 306 -21.50 -6.68 1.85
C THR A 306 -20.17 -7.32 1.46
N ALA A 307 -19.58 -6.83 0.36
CA ALA A 307 -18.16 -7.06 0.12
C ALA A 307 -17.37 -6.49 1.31
N SER A 308 -16.81 -7.38 2.14
CA SER A 308 -15.85 -6.97 3.17
C SER A 308 -14.70 -6.25 2.45
N ALA A 309 -14.20 -5.15 3.03
CA ALA A 309 -13.11 -4.41 2.44
C ALA A 309 -11.92 -5.37 2.19
N PRO A 310 -11.28 -5.33 1.01
CA PRO A 310 -10.12 -6.19 0.76
C PRO A 310 -9.07 -5.89 1.82
N ASP A 311 -8.38 -6.94 2.28
CA ASP A 311 -7.29 -6.83 3.26
C ASP A 311 -6.31 -5.73 2.79
N PRO A 312 -5.97 -4.73 3.62
CA PRO A 312 -5.10 -3.62 3.23
C PRO A 312 -3.71 -4.10 2.76
N ARG A 313 -3.27 -5.29 3.18
CA ARG A 313 -2.07 -5.93 2.64
C ARG A 313 -2.26 -6.36 1.18
N THR A 314 -3.35 -7.06 0.89
CA THR A 314 -3.71 -7.48 -0.48
C THR A 314 -3.97 -6.27 -1.39
N GLN A 315 -4.56 -5.19 -0.85
CA GLN A 315 -4.71 -3.94 -1.59
C GLN A 315 -3.34 -3.33 -1.96
N TRP A 316 -2.39 -3.28 -1.02
CA TRP A 316 -1.03 -2.79 -1.30
C TRP A 316 -0.33 -3.63 -2.37
N GLU A 317 -0.51 -4.96 -2.38
CA GLU A 317 0.11 -5.84 -3.38
C GLU A 317 -0.43 -5.56 -4.80
N LEU A 318 -1.74 -5.31 -4.93
CA LEU A 318 -2.37 -4.90 -6.20
C LEU A 318 -1.91 -3.50 -6.64
N ASP A 319 -1.79 -2.54 -5.72
CA ASP A 319 -1.31 -1.19 -6.02
C ASP A 319 0.19 -1.19 -6.40
N ALA A 320 1.01 -2.04 -5.75
CA ALA A 320 2.43 -2.21 -6.05
C ALA A 320 2.67 -2.90 -7.41
N GLU A 321 1.91 -3.94 -7.74
CA GLU A 321 1.95 -4.57 -9.07
C GLU A 321 1.46 -3.58 -10.16
N THR A 322 0.38 -2.85 -9.89
CA THR A 322 -0.12 -1.80 -10.78
C THR A 322 0.92 -0.69 -11.00
N ALA A 323 1.62 -0.26 -9.95
CA ALA A 323 2.69 0.73 -10.04
C ALA A 323 3.89 0.20 -10.85
N ARG A 324 4.27 -1.07 -10.67
CA ARG A 324 5.34 -1.73 -11.45
C ARG A 324 4.98 -1.85 -12.93
N LEU A 325 3.76 -2.30 -13.25
CA LEU A 325 3.26 -2.38 -14.63
C LEU A 325 3.22 -1.01 -15.29
N ARG A 326 2.70 0.01 -14.58
CA ARG A 326 2.74 1.40 -15.06
C ARG A 326 4.17 1.85 -15.31
N ALA A 327 5.09 1.67 -14.35
CA ALA A 327 6.50 2.07 -14.50
C ALA A 327 7.22 1.41 -15.69
N GLN A 328 6.86 0.16 -16.03
CA GLN A 328 7.36 -0.50 -17.24
C GLN A 328 6.80 0.15 -18.52
N VAL A 329 5.48 0.36 -18.62
CA VAL A 329 4.86 1.04 -19.77
C VAL A 329 5.42 2.47 -19.93
N ASP A 330 5.60 3.19 -18.82
CA ASP A 330 6.23 4.51 -18.74
C ASP A 330 7.71 4.50 -19.21
N ALA A 331 8.42 3.38 -19.07
CA ALA A 331 9.78 3.23 -19.58
C ALA A 331 9.79 2.94 -21.08
N GLU A 332 8.93 2.03 -21.54
CA GLU A 332 8.76 1.66 -22.96
C GLU A 332 8.26 2.84 -23.80
N GLU A 333 7.30 3.65 -23.31
CA GLU A 333 6.86 4.88 -24.00
C GLU A 333 8.02 5.90 -24.11
N ARG A 334 8.80 6.09 -23.04
CA ARG A 334 9.96 6.99 -23.07
C ARG A 334 11.04 6.51 -24.03
N GLU A 335 11.22 5.20 -24.20
CA GLU A 335 12.14 4.67 -25.21
C GLU A 335 11.59 4.85 -26.63
N MET A 336 10.32 4.50 -26.89
CA MET A 336 9.66 4.74 -28.18
C MET A 336 9.76 6.21 -28.60
N LYS A 337 9.48 7.13 -27.68
CA LYS A 337 9.56 8.58 -27.88
C LYS A 337 10.99 9.09 -28.13
N ARG A 338 12.00 8.44 -27.55
CA ARG A 338 13.42 8.69 -27.88
C ARG A 338 13.74 8.21 -29.30
N GLN A 339 13.31 7.02 -29.68
CA GLN A 339 13.50 6.49 -31.04
C GLN A 339 12.78 7.35 -32.09
N GLU A 340 11.56 7.80 -31.83
CA GLU A 340 10.83 8.71 -32.71
C GLU A 340 11.52 10.07 -32.83
N ALA A 341 11.96 10.67 -31.71
CA ALA A 341 12.70 11.93 -31.73
C ALA A 341 14.02 11.84 -32.52
N LEU A 342 14.74 10.72 -32.43
CA LEU A 342 15.92 10.45 -33.24
C LEU A 342 15.57 10.34 -34.73
N ARG A 343 14.56 9.53 -35.08
CA ARG A 343 14.09 9.33 -36.46
C ARG A 343 13.55 10.62 -37.10
N ARG A 344 12.92 11.49 -36.31
CA ARG A 344 12.49 12.82 -36.74
C ARG A 344 13.70 13.72 -37.04
N ARG A 345 14.67 13.77 -36.12
CA ARG A 345 15.90 14.57 -36.28
C ARG A 345 16.79 14.09 -37.42
N GLU A 346 16.70 12.81 -37.79
CA GLU A 346 17.35 12.25 -38.99
C GLU A 346 16.68 12.74 -40.28
N ARG A 347 15.34 12.75 -40.35
CA ARG A 347 14.60 13.34 -41.48
C ARG A 347 14.91 14.83 -41.65
N GLU A 348 14.81 15.61 -40.57
CA GLU A 348 15.07 17.06 -40.61
C GLU A 348 16.49 17.38 -41.13
N LYS A 349 17.48 16.52 -40.84
CA LYS A 349 18.84 16.61 -41.41
C LYS A 349 18.94 16.22 -42.88
N ALA A 350 18.15 15.25 -43.34
CA ALA A 350 18.09 14.88 -44.75
C ALA A 350 17.50 16.03 -45.57
N ASP A 351 16.38 16.59 -45.11
CA ASP A 351 15.69 17.73 -45.73
C ASP A 351 16.61 18.98 -45.78
N GLU A 352 17.38 19.25 -44.71
CA GLU A 352 18.40 20.31 -44.67
C GLU A 352 19.55 20.04 -45.66
N ALA A 353 19.97 18.79 -45.84
CA ALA A 353 21.00 18.42 -46.81
C ALA A 353 20.52 18.54 -48.27
N GLU A 354 19.27 18.17 -48.56
CA GLU A 354 18.67 18.30 -49.89
C GLU A 354 18.40 19.75 -50.27
N THR A 355 17.78 20.54 -49.38
CA THR A 355 17.58 21.99 -49.59
C THR A 355 18.91 22.73 -49.78
N ARG A 356 19.97 22.35 -49.06
CA ARG A 356 21.33 22.90 -49.28
C ARG A 356 21.94 22.50 -50.62
N ARG A 357 21.71 21.29 -51.11
CA ARG A 357 22.11 20.87 -52.48
C ARG A 357 21.36 21.65 -53.55
N LEU A 358 20.04 21.76 -53.41
CA LEU A 358 19.17 22.46 -54.36
C LEU A 358 19.51 23.95 -54.42
N ARG A 359 19.70 24.61 -53.27
CA ARG A 359 20.13 26.00 -53.19
C ARG A 359 21.48 26.23 -53.86
N LYS A 360 22.45 25.32 -53.68
CA LYS A 360 23.74 25.42 -54.37
C LYS A 360 23.60 25.28 -55.90
N MET A 361 22.74 24.37 -56.37
CA MET A 361 22.47 24.22 -57.80
C MET A 361 21.92 25.52 -58.41
N VAL A 362 20.95 26.16 -57.75
CA VAL A 362 20.40 27.46 -58.16
C VAL A 362 21.43 28.58 -58.09
N GLU A 363 22.31 28.61 -57.07
CA GLU A 363 23.39 29.61 -56.94
C GLU A 363 24.48 29.46 -58.02
N ASP A 364 24.85 28.22 -58.37
CA ASP A 364 25.74 27.93 -59.49
C ASP A 364 25.07 28.28 -60.84
N GLU A 365 23.76 28.03 -61.00
CA GLU A 365 22.96 28.37 -62.19
C GLU A 365 22.79 29.89 -62.36
N GLU A 366 22.43 30.64 -61.31
CA GLU A 366 22.38 32.12 -61.35
C GLU A 366 23.76 32.71 -61.70
N ARG A 367 24.85 32.11 -61.21
CA ARG A 367 26.21 32.57 -61.54
C ARG A 367 26.55 32.30 -63.01
N GLU A 368 26.04 31.23 -63.62
CA GLU A 368 26.17 31.02 -65.07
C GLU A 368 25.24 31.93 -65.87
N ALA A 369 23.98 32.09 -65.47
CA ALA A 369 23.02 32.98 -66.11
C ALA A 369 23.53 34.43 -66.11
N ARG A 370 24.11 34.90 -64.99
CA ARG A 370 24.77 36.20 -64.91
C ARG A 370 25.96 36.32 -65.85
N ARG A 371 26.81 35.28 -65.98
CA ARG A 371 27.92 35.28 -66.95
C ARG A 371 27.43 35.34 -68.39
N ARG A 372 26.38 34.59 -68.74
CA ARG A 372 25.71 34.64 -70.05
C ARG A 372 25.12 36.03 -70.29
N GLN A 373 24.53 36.67 -69.29
CA GLN A 373 24.02 38.03 -69.40
C GLN A 373 25.16 39.05 -69.59
N GLU A 374 26.26 38.95 -68.84
CA GLU A 374 27.45 39.80 -69.01
C GLU A 374 28.12 39.62 -70.39
N GLU A 375 27.93 38.47 -71.04
CA GLU A 375 28.36 38.18 -72.42
C GLU A 375 27.37 38.71 -73.47
N VAL A 376 26.06 38.52 -73.28
CA VAL A 376 24.98 39.08 -74.13
C VAL A 376 24.96 40.61 -74.06
N ASP A 377 25.22 41.21 -72.90
CA ASP A 377 25.33 42.66 -72.73
C ASP A 377 26.56 43.21 -73.47
N ARG A 378 27.69 42.48 -73.47
CA ARG A 378 28.87 42.81 -74.29
C ARG A 378 28.61 42.67 -75.78
N GLU A 379 27.90 41.63 -76.21
CA GLU A 379 27.60 41.40 -77.63
C GLU A 379 26.55 42.40 -78.15
N THR A 380 25.55 42.73 -77.35
CA THR A 380 24.59 43.81 -77.67
C THR A 380 25.24 45.19 -77.61
N GLU A 381 26.21 45.45 -76.71
CA GLU A 381 27.03 46.68 -76.80
C GLU A 381 27.83 46.70 -78.10
N ARG A 382 28.46 45.58 -78.50
CA ARG A 382 29.22 45.46 -79.75
C ARG A 382 28.35 45.72 -80.98
N LEU A 383 27.16 45.12 -81.04
CA LEU A 383 26.14 45.38 -82.07
C LEU A 383 25.69 46.84 -82.09
N ARG A 384 25.42 47.43 -80.92
CA ARG A 384 25.05 48.86 -80.74
C ARG A 384 26.18 49.82 -81.14
N LYS A 385 27.44 49.37 -81.09
CA LYS A 385 28.63 50.11 -81.54
C LYS A 385 28.82 50.02 -83.06
N GLN A 386 28.47 48.88 -83.65
CA GLN A 386 28.57 48.63 -85.09
C GLN A 386 27.42 49.25 -85.90
N TYR A 387 26.19 49.25 -85.37
CA TYR A 387 25.00 49.83 -86.02
C TYR A 387 24.65 51.24 -85.48
N ARG A 388 25.53 52.22 -85.73
CA ARG A 388 25.19 53.65 -85.64
C ARG A 388 24.59 54.16 -86.96
N LEU A 389 23.31 53.88 -87.19
CA LEU A 389 22.50 54.56 -88.20
C LEU A 389 21.23 55.19 -87.59
N LYS A 390 20.73 56.24 -88.24
CA LYS A 390 19.69 57.14 -87.71
C LYS A 390 18.27 56.55 -87.80
N PRO A 391 17.33 57.01 -86.94
CA PRO A 391 15.93 56.65 -87.05
C PRO A 391 15.27 57.26 -88.29
N PRO A 392 14.18 56.64 -88.76
CA PRO A 392 12.99 57.41 -89.09
C PRO A 392 11.71 56.87 -88.43
N SER A 393 10.70 57.71 -88.45
CA SER A 393 9.29 57.48 -88.07
C SER A 393 8.46 58.14 -89.19
N PRO A 394 7.14 57.93 -89.37
CA PRO A 394 6.23 56.81 -89.01
C PRO A 394 5.42 56.29 -90.24
N VAL A 395 4.24 55.66 -90.01
CA VAL A 395 3.05 55.54 -90.90
C VAL A 395 2.97 54.36 -91.91
N GLY A 396 1.77 53.75 -92.02
CA GLY A 396 1.32 52.92 -93.16
C GLY A 396 1.40 51.39 -92.96
N ASN A 397 0.48 50.67 -92.29
CA ASN A 397 -0.99 50.57 -92.34
C ASN A 397 -1.53 49.58 -93.41
N GLN A 398 -2.57 48.79 -93.04
CA GLN A 398 -3.20 47.67 -93.80
C GLN A 398 -2.31 46.41 -93.90
N SER A 399 -2.77 45.15 -93.93
CA SER A 399 -4.11 44.50 -93.90
C SER A 399 -3.89 42.96 -93.72
N ARG A 400 -4.81 42.04 -93.34
CA ARG A 400 -6.23 42.05 -92.87
C ARG A 400 -6.63 40.61 -92.41
N HIS A 401 -7.79 40.44 -91.74
CA HIS A 401 -8.57 39.18 -91.52
C HIS A 401 -7.98 38.11 -90.56
N SER A 402 -8.74 37.43 -89.66
CA SER A 402 -10.20 37.36 -89.41
C SER A 402 -10.58 37.40 -87.91
N ALA A 403 -11.83 37.77 -87.59
CA ALA A 403 -12.47 37.76 -86.25
C ALA A 403 -13.49 36.57 -86.12
N PRO A 404 -14.32 36.39 -85.05
CA PRO A 404 -15.26 37.36 -84.40
C PRO A 404 -14.97 37.62 -82.89
N SER A 405 -15.22 38.80 -82.28
CA SER A 405 -16.50 39.50 -81.96
C SER A 405 -17.23 38.92 -80.71
N LEU A 406 -17.18 39.54 -79.51
CA LEU A 406 -17.90 40.76 -78.99
C LEU A 406 -19.33 40.44 -78.44
N PRO A 407 -20.00 41.26 -77.58
CA PRO A 407 -19.80 42.71 -77.33
C PRO A 407 -20.02 43.29 -75.88
N ILE A 408 -19.55 44.54 -75.63
CA ILE A 408 -20.23 45.70 -74.93
C ILE A 408 -20.60 45.57 -73.40
N HIS A 409 -20.57 46.58 -72.50
CA HIS A 409 -20.36 48.06 -72.56
C HIS A 409 -19.62 48.62 -71.31
N GLN A 410 -19.25 49.92 -71.33
CA GLN A 410 -19.01 50.77 -70.15
C GLN A 410 -19.84 52.06 -70.28
N GLN A 411 -20.57 52.46 -69.22
CA GLN A 411 -21.09 53.82 -68.90
C GLN A 411 -22.21 53.68 -67.83
N GLN A 412 -22.59 54.66 -66.99
CA GLN A 412 -21.93 55.88 -66.48
C GLN A 412 -22.61 56.29 -65.14
N GLN A 413 -22.03 57.23 -64.40
CA GLN A 413 -22.63 58.11 -63.36
C GLN A 413 -24.05 57.78 -62.79
N GLN A 414 -24.13 57.61 -61.47
CA GLN A 414 -24.89 58.53 -60.61
C GLN A 414 -24.57 58.37 -59.11
N GLN A 415 -24.96 59.38 -58.32
CA GLN A 415 -24.81 59.42 -56.85
C GLN A 415 -26.14 59.03 -56.14
N PRO A 416 -26.57 59.59 -54.99
CA PRO A 416 -26.63 58.80 -53.77
C PRO A 416 -28.02 58.74 -53.11
N GLY A 417 -28.20 57.89 -52.09
CA GLY A 417 -29.25 58.17 -51.10
C GLY A 417 -29.71 57.02 -50.21
N PRO A 418 -30.26 57.33 -49.02
CA PRO A 418 -30.95 56.39 -48.14
C PRO A 418 -32.48 56.62 -48.10
N SER A 419 -33.22 55.79 -47.37
CA SER A 419 -34.17 56.26 -46.32
C SER A 419 -34.97 55.12 -45.65
N ARG A 420 -35.81 55.49 -44.68
CA ARG A 420 -36.63 54.70 -43.75
C ARG A 420 -38.11 55.07 -44.00
N PRO A 421 -39.14 54.36 -43.46
CA PRO A 421 -39.74 54.84 -42.21
C PRO A 421 -40.30 53.73 -41.26
N ARG A 422 -41.45 53.99 -40.61
CA ARG A 422 -42.04 53.39 -39.36
C ARG A 422 -43.58 53.67 -39.45
N PRO A 423 -44.45 53.64 -38.40
CA PRO A 423 -44.43 53.05 -37.04
C PRO A 423 -45.76 52.35 -36.60
N GLN A 424 -45.81 51.81 -35.37
CA GLN A 424 -46.77 52.23 -34.30
C GLN A 424 -46.31 51.68 -32.92
N GLY A 425 -46.95 52.10 -31.81
CA GLY A 425 -46.58 51.80 -30.40
C GLY A 425 -47.80 51.34 -29.58
N PRO A 426 -47.95 51.65 -28.27
CA PRO A 426 -47.13 52.44 -27.30
C PRO A 426 -46.85 51.62 -26.00
N VAL A 427 -46.53 52.08 -24.76
CA VAL A 427 -46.11 53.35 -24.07
C VAL A 427 -45.23 52.94 -22.84
N TYR A 428 -44.52 53.91 -22.19
CA TYR A 428 -44.01 53.95 -20.78
C TYR A 428 -43.23 52.74 -20.18
N SER A 429 -42.13 52.85 -19.42
CA SER A 429 -41.35 53.96 -18.80
C SER A 429 -40.02 53.36 -18.26
N SER A 430 -38.97 54.06 -17.80
CA SER A 430 -38.63 55.50 -17.67
C SER A 430 -37.09 55.71 -17.44
N ASN A 431 -36.68 56.95 -17.15
CA ASN A 431 -35.35 57.51 -16.83
C ASN A 431 -34.55 56.81 -15.70
N GLY A 432 -33.23 57.01 -15.54
CA GLY A 432 -32.23 57.63 -16.45
C GLY A 432 -31.05 58.38 -15.77
N LEU A 433 -29.88 58.33 -16.43
CA LEU A 433 -28.73 59.28 -16.42
C LEU A 433 -27.76 59.49 -15.21
N VAL A 434 -26.47 59.58 -15.59
CA VAL A 434 -25.30 60.39 -15.11
C VAL A 434 -24.51 60.15 -13.80
N MET A 435 -23.19 60.03 -14.00
CA MET A 435 -22.04 60.71 -13.37
C MET A 435 -21.79 60.70 -11.83
N SER A 436 -20.76 59.93 -11.45
CA SER A 436 -19.48 60.43 -10.87
C SER A 436 -19.48 61.57 -9.83
N GLY A 437 -19.23 61.23 -8.57
CA GLY A 437 -18.40 62.03 -7.64
C GLY A 437 -19.06 62.42 -6.30
N GLY A 438 -18.28 62.41 -5.21
CA GLY A 438 -18.65 63.03 -3.92
C GLY A 438 -18.59 62.12 -2.68
N ASN A 439 -17.72 62.48 -1.73
CA ASN A 439 -17.73 62.08 -0.30
C ASN A 439 -18.56 63.17 0.48
N PRO A 440 -18.89 63.11 1.81
CA PRO A 440 -18.29 62.33 2.92
C PRO A 440 -19.23 61.87 4.08
N GLN A 441 -18.62 61.38 5.19
CA GLN A 441 -19.15 61.26 6.60
C GLN A 441 -20.26 60.21 6.87
N ALA A 442 -20.38 59.56 8.05
CA ALA A 442 -19.56 59.49 9.29
C ALA A 442 -19.73 58.11 10.02
N ALA A 443 -18.98 57.86 11.12
CA ALA A 443 -18.96 56.62 11.93
C ALA A 443 -19.79 56.74 13.25
N PRO A 444 -19.91 55.72 14.17
CA PRO A 444 -18.82 55.00 14.90
C PRO A 444 -18.78 53.47 14.61
N ALA A 445 -17.73 52.66 14.85
CA ALA A 445 -16.83 52.45 16.01
C ALA A 445 -17.49 51.63 17.17
N PRO A 446 -16.76 50.76 17.93
CA PRO A 446 -15.31 50.78 18.17
C PRO A 446 -14.54 49.45 17.93
N ALA A 447 -13.20 49.53 18.07
CA ALA A 447 -12.28 48.40 18.30
C ALA A 447 -11.98 48.32 19.84
N PRO A 448 -10.85 47.79 20.42
CA PRO A 448 -9.50 47.56 19.86
C PRO A 448 -8.77 46.24 20.26
N SER A 449 -7.66 45.96 19.59
CA SER A 449 -6.37 45.73 20.28
C SER A 449 -5.17 45.64 19.30
N LYS A 450 -4.05 46.27 19.68
CA LYS A 450 -2.71 46.11 19.08
C LYS A 450 -1.67 46.51 20.13
N MET A 451 -0.71 45.64 20.46
CA MET A 451 0.67 45.96 20.89
C MET A 451 1.53 44.71 20.68
N LYS A 452 2.50 44.71 19.76
CA LYS A 452 3.90 45.17 19.89
C LYS A 452 4.83 44.19 20.63
N LYS A 453 5.71 43.56 19.82
CA LYS A 453 7.12 43.20 20.08
C LYS A 453 7.50 42.59 21.44
N LYS A 454 8.10 41.38 21.39
CA LYS A 454 9.41 41.09 22.01
C LYS A 454 10.06 39.89 21.32
N SER A 455 11.21 40.11 20.70
CA SER A 455 12.13 39.03 20.33
C SER A 455 12.91 38.62 21.59
N PHE A 456 13.10 37.32 21.81
CA PHE A 456 13.97 36.83 22.89
C PHE A 456 15.08 35.94 22.30
N TRP A 457 16.28 36.05 22.86
CA TRP A 457 17.49 35.41 22.33
C TRP A 457 17.56 33.94 22.75
N GLY A 458 18.07 33.08 21.86
CA GLY A 458 18.24 31.64 22.13
C GLY A 458 19.37 30.95 21.36
N LEU A 459 20.05 31.63 20.42
CA LEU A 459 21.25 31.08 19.80
C LEU A 459 22.44 31.22 20.75
N ARG A 460 22.99 30.08 21.19
CA ARG A 460 24.35 29.99 21.75
C ARG A 460 25.14 28.91 21.00
N SER A 461 25.75 29.34 19.89
CA SER A 461 27.10 28.86 19.61
C SER A 461 28.01 29.31 20.75
N ASN A 462 28.92 28.46 21.20
CA ASN A 462 29.93 28.84 22.20
C ASN A 462 31.23 28.05 21.96
N SER A 463 31.95 28.43 20.91
CA SER A 463 33.33 28.01 20.67
C SER A 463 34.28 28.63 21.69
N ASP A 464 35.26 27.82 22.14
CA ASP A 464 36.58 28.19 22.67
C ASP A 464 36.68 29.23 23.81
N GLN A 465 37.09 28.74 24.99
CA GLN A 465 38.44 29.08 25.47
C GLN A 465 39.06 28.02 26.40
N SER A 466 40.37 27.78 26.21
CA SER A 466 41.34 27.22 27.18
C SER A 466 40.96 25.97 27.99
N GLY A 467 41.33 24.80 27.47
CA GLY A 467 41.46 23.53 28.22
C GLY A 467 42.55 22.67 27.60
N THR A 468 43.80 22.81 28.07
CA THR A 468 45.00 22.26 27.41
C THR A 468 45.26 20.78 27.74
N SER A 469 45.27 19.89 26.73
CA SER A 469 46.19 18.73 26.68
C SER A 469 46.31 18.09 25.29
N ASN A 470 47.56 18.07 24.79
CA ASN A 470 48.24 17.18 23.84
C ASN A 470 47.50 16.15 22.94
N SER A 471 48.01 16.07 21.69
CA SER A 471 48.23 14.85 20.85
C SER A 471 47.03 13.99 20.40
N GLU A 472 46.97 13.46 19.17
CA GLU A 472 47.97 13.43 18.07
C GLU A 472 47.29 13.36 16.69
N LEU A 473 48.06 13.55 15.62
CA LEU A 473 47.57 13.52 14.24
C LEU A 473 47.80 12.16 13.57
N SER A 474 46.76 11.55 13.00
CA SER A 474 46.92 10.76 11.78
C SER A 474 45.68 10.80 10.88
N LYS A 475 45.92 10.75 9.56
CA LYS A 475 44.95 10.62 8.48
C LYS A 475 45.66 9.94 7.31
N LYS A 476 44.89 9.23 6.47
CA LYS A 476 45.35 8.35 5.35
C LYS A 476 45.87 7.00 5.82
N ALA A 477 45.80 5.92 5.03
CA ALA A 477 44.86 5.59 3.94
C ALA A 477 45.09 4.13 3.50
N SER A 478 44.06 3.52 2.90
CA SER A 478 44.12 2.40 1.95
C SER A 478 44.64 1.03 2.43
N ALA A 479 44.09 -0.01 1.81
CA ALA A 479 44.48 -1.41 1.96
C ALA A 479 45.77 -1.75 1.19
N VAL A 480 46.44 -2.85 1.58
CA VAL A 480 46.63 -4.05 0.74
C VAL A 480 46.72 -5.28 1.66
N TRP A 481 46.25 -6.44 1.18
CA TRP A 481 46.22 -7.78 1.80
C TRP A 481 45.17 -7.98 2.91
#